data_AF-A0A968JN95-F1
#
_entry.id   AF-A0A968JN95-F1
#
_cell.length_a   1.000
_cell.length_b   1.000
_cell.length_c   1.000
_cell.angle_alpha   90.00
_cell.angle_beta   90.00
_cell.angle_gamma   90.00
#
_symmetry.space_group_name_H-M   'P 1'
#
loop_
_entity.id
_entity.type
_entity.pdbx_description
1 polymer ?
#
loop_
_entity_poly.entity_id
_entity_poly.type
_entity_poly.pdbx_seq_one_letter_code
_entity_poly.pdbx_strand_id
1 'polypeptide(L)'
;MNSQNSIYQTQFNFDQQINFYKGKVRDVYTLQNGIMIVVASDRISAFDYVLPRPIPYKGQVLNQLAAYFLHATKDIVPNWLIATPDPNVSIGHVCTPYRIEMVIRGYLTGHAWREYQ
;
A
#
# COMPACT_ATOMS: atom_id res chain seq x y z
N MET A 1 -5.83 -21.35 -16.60
CA MET A 1 -5.14 -20.05 -16.52
C MET A 1 -4.19 -20.12 -15.33
N ASN A 2 -2.91 -20.38 -15.59
CA ASN A 2 -1.91 -20.58 -14.54
C ASN A 2 -1.74 -19.30 -13.70
N SER A 3 -1.86 -19.44 -12.39
CA SER A 3 -1.63 -18.42 -11.37
C SER A 3 -0.14 -18.03 -11.21
N GLN A 4 0.67 -18.19 -12.25
CA GLN A 4 2.13 -18.15 -12.14
C GLN A 4 2.72 -16.73 -12.02
N ASN A 5 1.93 -15.68 -12.26
CA ASN A 5 2.44 -14.29 -12.29
C ASN A 5 1.80 -13.37 -11.23
N SER A 6 1.26 -13.91 -10.13
CA SER A 6 0.64 -13.09 -9.08
C SER A 6 1.38 -13.16 -7.74
N ILE A 7 1.65 -12.02 -7.14
CA ILE A 7 2.26 -11.92 -5.80
C ILE A 7 1.16 -12.01 -4.75
N TYR A 8 0.91 -13.21 -4.22
CA TYR A 8 -0.07 -13.37 -3.13
C TYR A 8 0.52 -12.97 -1.77
N GLN A 9 1.76 -13.32 -1.47
CA GLN A 9 2.45 -12.92 -0.24
C GLN A 9 3.97 -12.97 -0.45
N THR A 10 4.70 -12.22 0.36
CA THR A 10 6.16 -12.27 0.40
C THR A 10 6.67 -12.86 1.71
N GLN A 11 7.84 -13.49 1.66
CA GLN A 11 8.54 -14.05 2.81
C GLN A 11 10.02 -13.70 2.74
N PHE A 12 10.32 -12.41 2.68
CA PHE A 12 11.70 -11.92 2.76
C PHE A 12 12.21 -11.88 4.19
N ASN A 13 13.52 -12.03 4.34
CA ASN A 13 14.24 -11.79 5.59
C ASN A 13 15.32 -10.75 5.28
N PHE A 14 15.16 -9.54 5.81
CA PHE A 14 16.13 -8.46 5.63
C PHE A 14 17.05 -8.35 6.85
N ASP A 15 18.28 -7.91 6.62
CA ASP A 15 19.20 -7.57 7.70
C ASP A 15 18.62 -6.42 8.54
N GLN A 16 18.77 -6.52 9.87
CA GLN A 16 18.25 -5.54 10.83
C GLN A 16 16.73 -5.34 10.78
N GLN A 17 15.98 -6.31 10.25
CA GLN A 17 14.52 -6.32 10.32
C GLN A 17 14.05 -6.48 11.77
N ILE A 18 13.20 -5.56 12.23
CA ILE A 18 12.64 -5.55 13.58
C ILE A 18 11.15 -5.93 13.60
N ASN A 19 10.45 -5.79 12.47
CA ASN A 19 9.03 -6.13 12.39
C ASN A 19 8.62 -6.55 10.98
N PHE A 20 7.60 -7.41 10.93
CA PHE A 20 6.89 -7.77 9.71
C PHE A 20 5.39 -7.66 9.96
N TYR A 21 4.70 -6.90 9.11
CA TYR A 21 3.25 -6.73 9.16
C TYR A 21 2.62 -7.11 7.82
N LYS A 22 1.70 -8.07 7.86
CA LYS A 22 0.89 -8.48 6.71
C LYS A 22 -0.47 -7.80 6.78
N GLY A 23 -0.64 -6.75 5.98
CA GLY A 23 -1.94 -6.12 5.78
C GLY A 23 -2.81 -6.87 4.76
N LYS A 24 -4.03 -6.38 4.54
CA LYS A 24 -4.95 -6.94 3.53
C LYS A 24 -4.32 -7.00 2.14
N VAL A 25 -3.60 -5.96 1.74
CA VAL A 25 -3.05 -5.80 0.38
C VAL A 25 -1.54 -5.49 0.31
N ARG A 26 -0.89 -5.20 1.45
CA ARG A 26 0.54 -4.87 1.51
C ARG A 26 1.25 -5.72 2.55
N ASP A 27 2.46 -6.12 2.23
CA ASP A 27 3.41 -6.75 3.15
C ASP A 27 4.46 -5.69 3.50
N VAL A 28 4.64 -5.42 4.81
CA VAL A 28 5.48 -4.32 5.30
C VAL A 28 6.58 -4.88 6.18
N TYR A 29 7.82 -4.56 5.85
CA TYR A 29 9.02 -4.92 6.61
C TYR A 29 9.60 -3.65 7.21
N THR A 30 9.82 -3.63 8.52
CA THR A 30 10.40 -2.48 9.22
C THR A 30 11.82 -2.81 9.66
N LEU A 31 12.74 -1.90 9.36
CA LEU A 31 14.15 -2.01 9.71
C LEU A 31 14.48 -1.13 10.92
N GLN A 32 15.52 -1.51 11.67
CA GLN A 32 15.92 -0.83 12.91
C GLN A 32 16.28 0.65 12.72
N ASN A 33 16.75 1.03 11.52
CA ASN A 33 17.15 2.39 11.18
C ASN A 33 15.97 3.33 10.83
N GLY A 34 14.72 2.92 11.10
CA GLY A 34 13.54 3.74 10.81
C GLY A 34 13.11 3.74 9.35
N ILE A 35 13.62 2.81 8.55
CA ILE A 35 13.18 2.56 7.17
C ILE A 35 12.14 1.44 7.15
N MET A 36 11.14 1.58 6.28
CA MET A 36 10.22 0.51 5.94
C MET A 36 10.25 0.18 4.45
N ILE A 37 10.12 -1.10 4.16
CA ILE A 37 9.98 -1.67 2.82
C ILE A 37 8.53 -2.15 2.71
N VAL A 38 7.79 -1.57 1.76
CA VAL A 38 6.39 -1.87 1.51
C VAL A 38 6.30 -2.61 0.18
N VAL A 39 5.78 -3.83 0.21
CA VAL A 39 5.48 -4.61 -0.99
C VAL A 39 3.99 -4.62 -1.22
N ALA A 40 3.55 -4.04 -2.34
CA ALA A 40 2.17 -4.11 -2.79
C ALA A 40 1.91 -5.46 -3.45
N SER A 41 1.05 -6.26 -2.81
CA SER A 41 0.64 -7.58 -3.32
C SER A 41 -0.54 -7.48 -4.29
N ASP A 42 -0.81 -8.59 -4.96
CA ASP A 42 -1.95 -8.74 -5.87
C ASP A 42 -3.24 -9.16 -5.14
N ARG A 43 -3.20 -9.24 -3.80
CA ARG A 43 -4.38 -9.50 -2.96
C ARG A 43 -5.38 -8.37 -3.08
N ILE A 44 -6.67 -8.69 -3.04
CA ILE A 44 -7.76 -7.73 -3.01
C ILE A 44 -8.73 -8.08 -1.88
N SER A 45 -9.29 -7.04 -1.24
CA SER A 45 -10.30 -7.20 -0.21
C SER A 45 -11.56 -6.42 -0.56
N ALA A 46 -12.71 -6.97 -0.21
CA ALA A 46 -14.00 -6.32 -0.25
C ALA A 46 -14.77 -6.67 1.04
N PHE A 47 -15.50 -5.71 1.60
CA PHE A 47 -16.24 -5.89 2.86
C PHE A 47 -15.37 -6.50 3.97
N ASP A 48 -14.15 -5.97 4.13
CA ASP A 48 -13.14 -6.43 5.08
C ASP A 48 -12.63 -7.87 4.94
N TYR A 49 -13.04 -8.58 3.90
CA TYR A 49 -12.59 -9.94 3.61
C TYR A 49 -11.59 -9.96 2.45
N VAL A 50 -10.45 -10.66 2.62
CA VAL A 50 -9.45 -10.87 1.56
C VAL A 50 -9.90 -12.01 0.66
N LEU A 51 -10.04 -11.74 -0.64
CA LEU A 51 -10.51 -12.72 -1.61
C LEU A 51 -9.43 -13.79 -1.88
N PRO A 52 -9.83 -15.05 -2.13
CA PRO A 52 -8.88 -16.16 -2.28
C PRO A 52 -8.06 -16.09 -3.57
N ARG A 53 -8.57 -15.44 -4.62
CA ARG A 53 -7.90 -15.30 -5.91
C ARG A 53 -7.28 -13.90 -6.03
N PRO A 54 -5.94 -13.78 -6.19
CA PRO A 54 -5.30 -12.49 -6.46
C PRO A 54 -5.61 -12.00 -7.88
N ILE A 55 -5.45 -10.70 -8.11
CA ILE A 55 -5.56 -10.07 -9.42
C ILE A 55 -4.13 -9.80 -9.93
N PRO A 56 -3.63 -10.52 -10.94
CA PRO A 56 -2.26 -10.34 -11.44
C PRO A 56 -1.94 -8.88 -11.76
N TYR A 57 -0.74 -8.44 -11.37
CA TYR A 57 -0.19 -7.10 -11.60
C TYR A 57 -0.92 -5.94 -10.89
N LYS A 58 -1.96 -6.21 -10.10
CA LYS A 58 -2.66 -5.19 -9.32
C LYS A 58 -1.70 -4.43 -8.40
N GLY A 59 -0.80 -5.14 -7.72
CA GLY A 59 0.17 -4.55 -6.80
C GLY A 59 1.07 -3.52 -7.51
N GLN A 60 1.48 -3.82 -8.75
CA GLN A 60 2.32 -2.94 -9.56
C GLN A 60 1.60 -1.63 -9.88
N VAL A 61 0.38 -1.75 -10.42
CA VAL A 61 -0.44 -0.59 -10.79
C VAL A 61 -0.68 0.30 -9.57
N LEU A 62 -1.04 -0.28 -8.42
CA LEU A 62 -1.32 0.50 -7.22
C LEU A 62 -0.07 1.16 -6.62
N ASN A 63 1.07 0.48 -6.62
CA ASN A 63 2.31 1.03 -6.09
C ASN A 63 2.83 2.17 -6.98
N GLN A 64 2.85 1.99 -8.30
CA GLN A 64 3.27 3.02 -9.24
C GLN A 64 2.34 4.24 -9.21
N LEU A 65 1.01 4.03 -9.13
CA LEU A 65 0.05 5.13 -9.00
C LEU A 65 0.25 5.91 -7.69
N ALA A 66 0.47 5.19 -6.57
CA ALA A 66 0.77 5.84 -5.30
C ALA A 66 2.08 6.65 -5.37
N ALA A 67 3.12 6.08 -5.96
CA ALA A 67 4.39 6.76 -6.16
C ALA A 67 4.24 8.03 -7.01
N TYR A 68 3.49 7.96 -8.11
CA TYR A 68 3.19 9.11 -8.96
C TYR A 68 2.58 10.27 -8.16
N PHE A 69 1.53 10.03 -7.38
CA PHE A 69 0.90 11.08 -6.58
C PHE A 69 1.78 11.59 -5.44
N LEU A 70 2.56 10.70 -4.80
CA LEU A 70 3.52 11.11 -3.78
C LEU A 70 4.62 12.00 -4.37
N HIS A 71 5.09 11.72 -5.59
CA HIS A 71 6.04 12.59 -6.29
C HIS A 71 5.41 13.92 -6.73
N ALA A 72 4.20 13.89 -7.28
CA ALA A 72 3.50 15.07 -7.80
C ALA A 72 3.08 16.08 -6.73
N THR A 73 3.18 15.73 -5.44
CA THR A 73 2.76 16.57 -4.31
C THR A 73 3.90 16.90 -3.35
N LYS A 74 5.16 16.53 -3.66
CA LYS A 74 6.32 16.74 -2.77
C LYS A 74 6.60 18.20 -2.47
N ASP A 75 6.24 19.09 -3.37
CA ASP A 75 6.39 20.55 -3.23
C ASP A 75 5.34 21.17 -2.29
N ILE A 76 4.21 20.48 -2.08
CA ILE A 76 3.11 20.94 -1.21
C ILE A 76 3.31 20.44 0.22
N VAL A 77 3.65 19.15 0.39
CA VAL A 77 3.80 18.51 1.70
C VAL A 77 4.89 17.43 1.67
N PRO A 78 5.78 17.36 2.67
CA PRO A 78 6.73 16.28 2.77
C PRO A 78 5.99 14.94 2.89
N ASN A 79 6.51 13.91 2.25
CA ASN A 79 5.97 12.55 2.34
C ASN A 79 7.05 11.51 2.60
N TRP A 80 6.59 10.31 2.97
CA TRP A 80 7.43 9.24 3.50
C TRP A 80 8.30 8.53 2.44
N LEU A 81 7.99 8.69 1.14
CA LEU A 81 8.58 7.89 0.06
C LEU A 81 10.00 8.34 -0.29
N ILE A 82 10.95 7.41 -0.18
CA ILE A 82 12.36 7.61 -0.56
C ILE A 82 12.61 7.09 -1.98
N ALA A 83 12.21 5.85 -2.28
CA ALA A 83 12.49 5.20 -3.56
C ALA A 83 11.48 4.09 -3.91
N THR A 84 11.39 3.77 -5.20
CA THR A 84 10.61 2.64 -5.75
C THR A 84 11.49 1.75 -6.63
N PRO A 85 12.29 0.85 -6.03
CA PRO A 85 13.27 0.06 -6.78
C PRO A 85 12.64 -1.01 -7.69
N ASP A 86 11.37 -1.35 -7.47
CA ASP A 86 10.62 -2.33 -8.24
C ASP A 86 9.15 -1.85 -8.38
N PRO A 87 8.43 -2.20 -9.47
CA PRO A 87 7.04 -1.83 -9.65
C PRO A 87 6.12 -2.18 -8.48
N ASN A 88 6.39 -3.22 -7.70
CA ASN A 88 5.62 -3.61 -6.51
C ASN A 88 6.18 -3.03 -5.19
N VAL A 89 7.35 -2.38 -5.19
CA VAL A 89 8.08 -2.03 -3.97
C VAL A 89 8.19 -0.52 -3.79
N SER A 90 7.91 -0.06 -2.57
CA SER A 90 8.20 1.29 -2.10
C SER A 90 9.06 1.22 -0.83
N ILE A 91 10.11 2.02 -0.77
CA ILE A 91 10.97 2.19 0.40
C ILE A 91 10.77 3.60 0.93
N GLY A 92 10.63 3.74 2.24
CA GLY A 92 10.48 5.04 2.85
C GLY A 92 10.62 5.07 4.35
N HIS A 93 10.35 6.23 4.94
CA HIS A 93 10.45 6.46 6.37
C HIS A 93 9.29 5.82 7.12
N VAL A 94 9.57 5.22 8.28
CA VAL A 94 8.53 4.89 9.26
C VAL A 94 7.94 6.19 9.80
N CYS A 95 6.61 6.29 9.80
CA CYS A 95 5.89 7.46 10.32
C CYS A 95 4.93 7.04 11.42
N THR A 96 4.72 7.92 12.40
CA THR A 96 3.65 7.77 13.40
C THR A 96 2.34 8.24 12.77
N PRO A 97 1.35 7.36 12.53
CA PRO A 97 0.13 7.75 11.86
C PRO A 97 -0.83 8.48 12.82
N TYR A 98 -1.52 9.50 12.31
CA TYR A 98 -2.76 9.95 12.92
C TYR A 98 -3.84 8.88 12.66
N ARG A 99 -4.51 8.40 13.70
CA ARG A 99 -5.51 7.32 13.61
C ARG A 99 -6.88 7.84 13.13
N ILE A 100 -6.87 8.52 11.98
CA ILE A 100 -8.05 9.12 11.34
C ILE A 100 -7.94 8.86 9.83
N GLU A 101 -9.07 8.55 9.19
CA GLU A 101 -9.15 8.48 7.72
C GLU A 101 -9.57 9.84 7.15
N MET A 102 -8.67 10.47 6.39
CA MET A 102 -8.92 11.76 5.75
C MET A 102 -9.65 11.55 4.42
N VAL A 103 -10.98 11.77 4.41
CA VAL A 103 -11.83 11.56 3.22
C VAL A 103 -12.26 12.90 2.62
N ILE A 104 -11.75 13.22 1.43
CA ILE A 104 -12.18 14.39 0.64
C ILE A 104 -13.23 13.97 -0.39
N ARG A 105 -14.33 14.74 -0.50
CA ARG A 105 -15.45 14.44 -1.40
C ARG A 105 -15.71 15.62 -2.34
N GLY A 106 -15.44 15.45 -3.62
CA GLY A 106 -15.84 16.39 -4.67
C GLY A 106 -17.23 16.13 -5.25
N TYR A 107 -17.79 14.93 -5.02
CA TYR A 107 -19.11 14.50 -5.49
C TYR A 107 -19.82 13.71 -4.38
N LEU A 108 -21.16 13.81 -4.34
CA LEU A 108 -21.99 13.12 -3.38
C LEU A 108 -22.29 11.69 -3.85
N THR A 109 -21.64 10.70 -3.25
CA THR A 109 -21.80 9.27 -3.59
C THR A 109 -21.44 8.36 -2.42
N GLY A 110 -21.76 7.06 -2.54
CA GLY A 110 -21.44 6.02 -1.58
C GLY A 110 -22.07 6.26 -0.20
N HIS A 111 -21.27 6.10 0.86
CA HIS A 111 -21.73 6.33 2.24
C HIS A 111 -22.32 7.73 2.45
N ALA A 112 -21.70 8.77 1.88
CA ALA A 112 -22.19 10.14 2.07
C ALA A 112 -23.57 10.37 1.44
N TRP A 113 -23.87 9.72 0.31
CA TRP A 113 -25.21 9.78 -0.28
C TRP A 113 -26.25 9.09 0.61
N ARG A 114 -25.92 7.89 1.14
CA ARG A 114 -26.86 7.13 1.99
C ARG A 114 -27.21 7.83 3.30
N GLU A 115 -26.26 8.55 3.89
CA GLU A 115 -26.51 9.36 5.11
C GLU A 115 -27.22 10.69 4.82
N TYR A 116 -27.15 11.17 3.58
CA TYR A 116 -27.83 12.40 3.18
C TYR A 116 -29.33 12.18 2.93
N GLN A 117 -29.70 10.97 2.49
CA GLN A 117 -31.09 10.54 2.29
C GLN A 117 -31.77 10.27 3.63
#